data_AF-A0A3P7JAD6-F1
#
_entry.id   AF-A0A3P7JAD6-F1
#
_cell.length_a   1.000
_cell.length_b   1.000
_cell.length_c   1.000
_cell.angle_alpha   90.00
_cell.angle_beta   90.00
_cell.angle_gamma   90.00
#
_symmetry.space_group_name_H-M   'P 1'
#
loop_
_entity.id
_entity.type
_entity.pdbx_description
1 polymer ?
#
loop_
_entity_poly.entity_id
_entity_poly.type
_entity_poly.pdbx_seq_one_letter_code
_entity_poly.pdbx_strand_id
1 'polypeptide(L)' 'MPTARETWEAVKVIATHTLAIPSVSRSPTRHARQCVDRDSLCGSWAQGGACGTWPEMRQRCPRSCGFCSK' A
#
# COMPACT_ATOMS: atom_id res chain seq x y z
N MET A 1 29.41 -38.91 -3.97
CA MET A 1 29.24 -37.93 -5.06
C MET A 1 27.77 -37.98 -5.47
N PRO A 2 26.94 -36.96 -5.14
CA PRO A 2 25.53 -37.01 -5.51
C PRO A 2 25.39 -36.92 -7.04
N THR A 3 24.65 -37.85 -7.62
CA THR A 3 24.42 -37.96 -9.07
C THR A 3 23.56 -36.82 -9.59
N ALA A 4 23.84 -36.34 -10.81
CA ALA A 4 23.23 -35.17 -11.48
C ALA A 4 21.67 -35.17 -11.58
N ARG A 5 21.01 -36.29 -11.25
CA ARG A 5 19.55 -36.38 -11.15
C ARG A 5 19.01 -35.70 -9.89
N GLU A 6 19.73 -35.81 -8.77
CA GLU A 6 19.35 -35.19 -7.48
C GLU A 6 19.40 -33.66 -7.57
N THR A 7 20.38 -33.13 -8.32
CA THR A 7 20.54 -31.69 -8.52
C THR A 7 19.41 -31.09 -9.34
N TRP A 8 18.80 -31.85 -10.25
CA TRP A 8 17.69 -31.36 -11.08
C TRP A 8 16.38 -31.27 -10.30
N GLU A 9 16.10 -32.23 -9.42
CA GLU A 9 14.91 -32.18 -8.57
C GLU A 9 15.00 -31.02 -7.56
N ALA A 10 16.19 -30.75 -7.01
CA ALA A 10 16.42 -29.56 -6.18
C ALA A 10 16.17 -28.25 -6.94
N VAL A 11 16.65 -28.15 -8.19
CA VAL A 11 16.42 -26.97 -9.06
C VAL A 11 14.93 -26.79 -9.36
N LYS A 12 14.17 -27.88 -9.56
CA LYS A 12 12.73 -27.83 -9.83
C LYS A 12 11.94 -27.27 -8.65
N VAL A 13 12.28 -27.69 -7.42
CA VAL A 13 11.65 -27.17 -6.19
C VAL A 13 11.94 -25.68 -6.03
N ILE A 14 13.19 -25.25 -6.19
CA ILE A 14 13.59 -23.83 -6.09
C ILE A 14 12.83 -22.97 -7.13
N ALA A 15 12.67 -23.46 -8.35
CA ALA A 15 11.90 -22.78 -9.40
C ALA A 15 10.42 -22.62 -9.03
N THR A 16 9.77 -23.66 -8.49
CA THR A 16 8.35 -23.58 -8.09
C THR A 16 8.11 -22.57 -6.96
N HIS A 17 9.01 -22.49 -5.98
CA HIS A 17 8.91 -21.51 -4.90
C HIS A 17 9.24 -20.08 -5.34
N THR A 18 10.07 -19.91 -6.38
CA THR A 18 10.41 -18.58 -6.92
C THR A 18 9.34 -18.06 -7.89
N LEU A 19 8.58 -18.95 -8.55
CA LEU A 19 7.55 -18.58 -9.53
C LEU A 19 6.17 -18.35 -8.90
N ALA A 20 5.95 -18.80 -7.65
CA ALA A 20 4.75 -18.50 -6.88
C ALA A 20 4.82 -17.13 -6.18
N ILE A 21 5.36 -16.11 -6.86
CA ILE A 21 5.14 -14.72 -6.43
C ILE A 21 3.64 -14.51 -6.59
N PRO A 22 2.86 -14.30 -5.51
CA PRO A 22 1.48 -13.89 -5.68
C PRO A 22 1.57 -12.61 -6.50
N SER A 23 1.03 -12.65 -7.71
CA SER A 23 0.71 -11.46 -8.46
C SER A 23 -0.25 -10.69 -7.56
N VAL A 24 0.30 -9.86 -6.66
CA VAL A 24 -0.38 -8.69 -6.18
C VAL A 24 -0.54 -7.91 -7.45
N SER A 25 -1.68 -8.17 -8.11
CA SER A 25 -2.25 -7.33 -9.13
C SER A 25 -2.42 -5.98 -8.46
N ARG A 26 -1.31 -5.24 -8.42
CA ARG A 26 -1.32 -3.81 -8.20
C ARG A 26 -1.73 -3.28 -9.56
N SER A 27 -3.02 -3.52 -9.85
CA SER A 27 -3.78 -2.76 -10.79
C SER A 27 -3.30 -1.32 -10.62
N PRO A 28 -2.92 -0.61 -11.69
CA PRO A 28 -3.01 0.82 -11.63
C PRO A 28 -4.52 1.07 -11.54
N THR A 29 -5.10 0.92 -10.34
CA THR A 29 -6.27 1.71 -9.98
C THR A 29 -5.80 3.10 -10.33
N ARG A 30 -6.34 3.58 -11.46
CA ARG A 30 -6.38 4.97 -11.89
C ARG A 30 -6.00 5.80 -10.69
N HIS A 31 -4.89 6.53 -10.76
CA HIS A 31 -4.42 7.42 -9.70
C HIS A 31 -5.55 8.38 -9.32
N ALA A 32 -6.57 7.88 -8.63
CA ALA A 32 -7.52 8.58 -7.81
C ALA A 32 -6.57 9.17 -6.83
N ARG A 33 -6.25 10.44 -7.08
CA ARG A 33 -5.26 11.24 -6.36
C ARG A 33 -5.31 10.76 -4.92
N GLN A 34 -4.30 9.99 -4.52
CA GLN A 34 -4.40 9.15 -3.33
C GLN A 34 -4.75 10.10 -2.20
N CYS A 35 -6.01 10.08 -1.83
CA CYS A 35 -6.49 10.95 -0.79
C CYS A 35 -6.00 10.25 0.44
N VAL A 36 -4.85 10.71 0.94
CA VAL A 36 -4.14 10.17 2.08
C VAL A 36 -3.86 11.29 3.03
N ASP A 37 -4.03 10.98 4.31
CA ASP A 37 -3.55 11.84 5.37
C ASP A 37 -2.02 11.85 5.29
N ARG A 38 -1.46 13.06 5.32
CA ARG A 38 -0.01 13.28 5.25
C ARG A 38 0.63 13.29 6.63
N ASP A 39 -0.18 13.25 7.68
CA ASP A 39 0.25 13.36 9.06
C ASP A 39 -0.43 12.29 9.92
N SER A 40 0.28 11.80 10.93
CA SER A 40 -0.26 10.83 11.88
C SER A 40 -1.21 11.49 12.90
N LEU A 41 -1.07 12.80 13.11
CA LEU A 41 -1.92 13.59 14.02
C LEU A 41 -3.25 14.01 13.40
N CYS A 42 -3.51 13.66 12.14
CA CYS A 42 -4.76 13.97 11.45
C CYS A 42 -6.00 13.50 12.22
N GLY A 43 -5.93 12.36 12.93
CA GLY A 43 -7.02 11.89 13.79
C GLY A 43 -7.28 12.82 14.97
N SER A 44 -6.22 13.22 15.68
CA SER A 44 -6.31 14.15 16.82
C SER A 44 -6.83 15.52 16.39
N TRP A 45 -6.37 16.02 15.24
CA TRP A 45 -6.81 17.30 14.69
C TRP A 45 -8.26 17.25 14.18
N ALA A 46 -8.67 16.17 13.53
CA ALA A 46 -10.06 15.98 13.13
C ALA A 46 -10.98 15.93 14.35
N GLN A 47 -10.59 15.22 15.41
CA GLN A 47 -11.33 15.17 16.67
C GLN A 47 -11.35 16.52 17.40
N GLY A 48 -10.28 17.31 17.29
CA GLY A 48 -10.20 18.68 17.80
C GLY A 48 -10.89 19.75 16.95
N GLY A 49 -11.59 19.37 15.87
CA GLY A 49 -12.31 20.32 15.01
C GLY A 49 -11.43 21.12 14.03
N ALA A 50 -10.15 20.77 13.88
CA ALA A 50 -9.21 21.48 13.00
C ALA A 50 -9.65 21.47 11.53
N CYS A 51 -10.47 20.49 11.11
CA CYS A 51 -11.00 20.44 9.76
C CYS A 51 -11.83 21.69 9.37
N GLY A 52 -12.50 22.32 10.34
CA GLY A 52 -13.27 23.56 10.15
C GLY A 52 -12.48 24.82 10.49
N THR A 53 -11.61 24.74 11.50
CA THR A 53 -10.78 25.87 11.93
C THR A 53 -9.65 26.15 10.94
N TRP A 54 -9.03 25.11 10.39
CA TRP A 54 -7.77 25.18 9.66
C TRP A 54 -7.97 24.73 8.20
N PRO A 55 -7.96 25.67 7.23
CA PRO A 55 -8.15 25.33 5.83
C PRO A 55 -7.02 24.48 5.25
N GLU A 56 -5.85 24.46 5.89
CA GLU A 56 -4.71 23.60 5.53
C GLU A 56 -4.97 22.11 5.76
N MET A 57 -5.92 21.76 6.64
CA MET A 57 -6.30 20.36 6.87
C MET A 57 -6.87 19.71 5.61
N ARG A 58 -7.39 20.49 4.65
CA ARG A 58 -7.76 20.00 3.32
C ARG A 58 -6.59 19.43 2.52
N GLN A 59 -5.38 19.93 2.73
CA GLN A 59 -4.19 19.44 2.03
C GLN A 59 -3.39 18.46 2.88
N ARG A 60 -3.39 18.67 4.21
CA ARG A 60 -2.67 17.84 5.18
C ARG A 60 -3.42 16.54 5.50
N CYS A 61 -4.70 16.65 5.79
CA CYS A 61 -5.53 15.59 6.34
C CYS A 61 -6.84 15.41 5.55
N PRO A 62 -6.78 15.24 4.21
CA PRO A 62 -8.00 15.18 3.42
C PRO A 62 -8.84 13.92 3.70
N ARG A 63 -8.26 12.82 4.21
CA ARG A 63 -9.06 11.64 4.58
C ARG A 63 -9.72 11.81 5.92
N SER A 64 -8.96 12.19 6.94
CA SER A 64 -9.47 12.35 8.31
C SER A 64 -10.57 13.41 8.38
N CYS A 65 -10.48 14.45 7.55
CA CYS A 65 -11.51 15.49 7.45
C CYS A 65 -12.60 15.23 6.40
N GLY A 66 -12.54 14.11 5.66
CA GLY A 66 -13.56 13.76 4.67
C GLY A 66 -13.56 14.62 3.39
N PHE A 67 -12.45 15.29 3.08
CA PHE A 67 -12.29 16.13 1.88
C PHE A 67 -11.91 15.34 0.61
N CYS A 68 -11.83 14.03 0.69
CA CYS A 68 -11.63 13.16 -0.47
C CYS A 68 -12.84 13.20 -1.40
N SER A 69 -12.85 14.10 -2.38
CA SER A 69 -13.74 13.98 -3.54
C SER A 69 -13.27 12.79 -4.40
N LYS A 70 -14.20 11.87 -4.70
CA LYS A 70 -13.97 10.67 -5.52
C LYS A 70 -13.35 10.98 -6.88
#